data_AF-A0A6G3QLZ9-F1
#
_entry.id   AF-A0A6G3QLZ9-F1
#
_cell.length_a   1.000
_cell.length_b   1.000
_cell.length_c   1.000
_cell.angle_alpha   90.00
_cell.angle_beta   90.00
_cell.angle_gamma   90.00
#
_symmetry.space_group_name_H-M   'P 1'
#
loop_
_entity.id
_entity.type
_entity.pdbx_description
1 polymer ?
#
loop_
_entity_poly.entity_id
_entity_poly.type
_entity_poly.pdbx_seq_one_letter_code
_entity_poly.pdbx_strand_id
1 'polypeptide(L)'
;MPSVVGLLEQREVAARRRVDGLREEADRIQAELAVAEREWQEWAIARSRVGEVLAPVDEPGQSHAQTDGTAPAMGQAEETSSAPTAAKSKSQVPVWCEGLAWAVLSVDYQRILTALADRDRLHQGPLTCQEMAAVFGMDVVPARVEALRSKAKRLVARGWLAEREPGRFTLTAGVAGPGGGS
;
A
#
# COMPACT_ATOMS: atom_id res chain seq x y z
N MET A 1 -9.99 -56.26 15.48
CA MET A 1 -9.55 -55.11 16.30
C MET A 1 -8.46 -54.39 15.50
N PRO A 2 -8.68 -53.17 14.99
CA PRO A 2 -7.61 -52.43 14.33
C PRO A 2 -6.50 -52.10 15.33
N SER A 3 -5.24 -52.22 14.89
CA SER A 3 -4.07 -51.85 15.70
C SER A 3 -4.05 -50.33 15.94
N VAL A 4 -3.54 -49.90 17.10
CA VAL A 4 -3.33 -48.48 17.44
C VAL A 4 -2.48 -47.78 16.36
N VAL A 5 -1.49 -48.48 15.79
CA VAL A 5 -0.65 -47.97 14.71
C VAL A 5 -1.49 -47.65 13.46
N GLY A 6 -2.40 -48.54 13.06
CA GLY A 6 -3.26 -48.32 11.90
C GLY A 6 -4.24 -47.16 12.08
N LEU A 7 -4.71 -46.89 13.31
CA LEU A 7 -5.55 -45.73 13.61
C LEU A 7 -4.75 -44.40 13.49
N LEU A 8 -3.48 -44.41 13.89
CA LEU A 8 -2.59 -43.27 13.75
C LEU A 8 -2.27 -42.98 12.28
N GLU A 9 -1.94 -44.01 11.50
CA GLU A 9 -1.72 -43.88 10.05
C GLU A 9 -2.95 -43.31 9.34
N GLN A 10 -4.15 -43.78 9.69
CA GLN A 10 -5.39 -43.27 9.12
C GLN A 10 -5.63 -41.79 9.47
N ARG A 11 -5.31 -41.39 10.72
CA ARG A 11 -5.37 -39.97 11.12
C ARG A 11 -4.33 -39.12 10.40
N GLU A 12 -3.12 -39.61 10.22
CA GLU A 12 -2.07 -38.92 9.48
C GLU A 12 -2.48 -38.69 8.03
N VAL A 13 -2.99 -39.72 7.35
CA VAL A 13 -3.47 -39.60 5.96
C VAL A 13 -4.62 -38.60 5.86
N ALA A 14 -5.58 -38.64 6.80
CA ALA A 14 -6.67 -37.68 6.84
C ALA A 14 -6.17 -36.24 7.06
N ALA A 15 -5.19 -36.05 7.95
CA ALA A 15 -4.58 -34.75 8.20
C ALA A 15 -3.84 -34.22 6.97
N ARG A 16 -3.06 -35.07 6.28
CA ARG A 16 -2.35 -34.71 5.04
C ARG A 16 -3.32 -34.27 3.95
N ARG A 17 -4.39 -35.03 3.70
CA ARG A 17 -5.43 -34.65 2.73
C ARG A 17 -6.08 -33.31 3.06
N ARG A 18 -6.33 -33.05 4.34
CA ARG A 18 -6.89 -31.75 4.77
C ARG A 18 -5.92 -30.61 4.51
N VAL A 19 -4.63 -30.81 4.79
CA VAL A 19 -3.59 -29.82 4.50
C VAL A 19 -3.50 -29.54 3.00
N ASP A 20 -3.51 -30.58 2.18
CA ASP A 20 -3.40 -30.42 0.72
C ASP A 20 -4.64 -29.70 0.15
N GLY A 21 -5.85 -30.05 0.61
CA GLY A 21 -7.07 -29.31 0.23
C GLY A 21 -7.02 -27.83 0.62
N LEU A 22 -6.54 -27.51 1.84
CA LEU A 22 -6.38 -26.11 2.26
C LEU A 22 -5.34 -25.36 1.43
N ARG A 23 -4.29 -26.03 0.94
CA ARG A 23 -3.30 -25.43 0.04
C ARG A 23 -3.91 -25.13 -1.32
N GLU A 24 -4.67 -26.07 -1.89
CA GLU A 24 -5.38 -25.84 -3.16
C GLU A 24 -6.39 -24.69 -3.07
N GLU A 25 -7.12 -24.59 -1.96
CA GLU A 25 -8.01 -23.45 -1.70
C GLU A 25 -7.25 -22.13 -1.57
N ALA A 26 -6.11 -22.13 -0.86
CA ALA A 26 -5.27 -20.95 -0.74
C ALA A 26 -4.72 -20.50 -2.10
N ASP A 27 -4.25 -21.43 -2.93
CA ASP A 27 -3.74 -21.14 -4.27
C ASP A 27 -4.85 -20.57 -5.17
N ARG A 28 -6.08 -21.11 -5.09
CA ARG A 28 -7.25 -20.58 -5.80
C ARG A 28 -7.56 -19.14 -5.38
N ILE A 29 -7.63 -18.88 -4.07
CA ILE A 29 -7.91 -17.53 -3.54
C ILE A 29 -6.79 -16.56 -3.93
N GLN A 30 -5.54 -17.00 -3.93
CA GLN A 30 -4.41 -16.17 -4.38
C GLN A 30 -4.50 -15.83 -5.87
N ALA A 31 -4.94 -16.77 -6.70
CA ALA A 31 -5.17 -16.51 -8.13
C ALA A 31 -6.31 -15.50 -8.34
N GLU A 32 -7.43 -15.64 -7.65
CA GLU A 32 -8.56 -14.70 -7.70
C GLU A 32 -8.16 -13.31 -7.19
N LEU A 33 -7.42 -13.25 -6.08
CA LEU A 33 -6.87 -12.00 -5.57
C LEU A 33 -5.97 -11.32 -6.59
N ALA A 34 -5.09 -12.06 -7.24
CA ALA A 34 -4.21 -11.50 -8.26
C ALA A 34 -4.98 -10.94 -9.47
N VAL A 35 -6.12 -11.55 -9.84
CA VAL A 35 -7.02 -11.00 -10.88
C VAL A 35 -7.64 -9.69 -10.41
N ALA A 36 -8.25 -9.68 -9.22
CA ALA A 36 -8.89 -8.48 -8.67
C ALA A 36 -7.90 -7.32 -8.48
N GLU A 37 -6.66 -7.61 -8.07
CA GLU A 37 -5.60 -6.61 -7.96
C GLU A 37 -5.22 -6.00 -9.31
N ARG A 38 -5.21 -6.79 -10.39
CA ARG A 38 -4.94 -6.28 -11.75
C ARG A 38 -6.06 -5.37 -12.23
N GLU A 39 -7.31 -5.81 -12.10
CA GLU A 39 -8.47 -4.99 -12.48
C GLU A 39 -8.48 -3.66 -11.71
N TRP A 40 -8.22 -3.70 -10.39
CA TRP A 40 -8.10 -2.49 -9.59
C TRP A 40 -6.96 -1.58 -10.05
N GLN A 41 -5.78 -2.14 -10.40
CA GLN A 41 -4.66 -1.36 -10.93
C GLN A 41 -5.01 -0.68 -12.25
N GLU A 42 -5.74 -1.34 -13.14
CA GLU A 42 -6.20 -0.76 -14.40
C GLU A 42 -7.12 0.45 -14.16
N TRP A 43 -8.07 0.33 -13.23
CA TRP A 43 -8.93 1.45 -12.83
C TRP A 43 -8.14 2.60 -12.18
N ALA A 44 -7.15 2.29 -11.36
CA ALA A 44 -6.29 3.31 -10.74
C ALA A 44 -5.48 4.08 -11.80
N ILE A 45 -4.95 3.39 -12.82
CA ILE A 45 -4.27 4.00 -13.96
C ILE A 45 -5.24 4.88 -14.75
N ALA A 46 -6.45 4.39 -15.05
CA ALA A 46 -7.46 5.17 -15.77
C ALA A 46 -7.81 6.46 -15.03
N ARG A 47 -8.01 6.40 -13.70
CA ARG A 47 -8.26 7.58 -12.87
C ARG A 47 -7.09 8.57 -12.87
N SER A 48 -5.84 8.08 -12.81
CA SER A 48 -4.65 8.94 -12.89
C SER A 48 -4.62 9.72 -14.21
N ARG A 49 -4.84 9.04 -15.33
CA ARG A 49 -4.86 9.66 -16.67
C ARG A 49 -5.97 10.70 -16.80
N VAL A 50 -7.15 10.43 -16.27
CA VAL A 50 -8.24 11.42 -16.23
C VAL A 50 -7.82 12.65 -15.40
N GLY A 51 -7.14 12.43 -14.26
CA GLY A 51 -6.59 13.52 -13.45
C GLY A 51 -5.58 14.39 -14.21
N GLU A 52 -4.70 13.79 -15.03
CA GLU A 52 -3.74 14.52 -15.87
C GLU A 52 -4.44 15.37 -16.95
N VAL A 53 -5.47 14.84 -17.61
CA VAL A 53 -6.23 15.59 -18.63
C VAL A 53 -7.02 16.75 -18.02
N LEU A 54 -7.49 16.59 -16.78
CA LEU A 54 -8.25 17.61 -16.07
C LEU A 54 -7.36 18.62 -15.32
N ALA A 55 -6.06 18.36 -15.20
CA ALA A 55 -5.14 19.31 -14.59
C ALA A 55 -5.05 20.54 -15.49
N PRO A 56 -5.23 21.77 -14.95
CA PRO A 56 -4.99 22.97 -15.73
C PRO A 56 -3.53 22.96 -16.19
N VAL A 57 -3.32 23.18 -17.48
CA VAL A 57 -2.00 23.52 -18.00
C VAL A 57 -1.66 24.87 -17.37
N ASP A 58 -0.86 24.86 -16.31
CA ASP A 58 -0.12 26.05 -15.92
C ASP A 58 0.83 26.37 -17.08
N GLU A 59 0.33 27.18 -18.01
CA GLU A 59 1.15 27.84 -19.02
C GLU A 59 2.27 28.56 -18.27
N PRO A 60 3.56 28.18 -18.45
CA PRO A 60 4.64 28.99 -17.95
C PRO A 60 4.53 30.35 -18.65
N GLY A 61 4.23 31.38 -17.85
CA GLY A 61 3.88 32.71 -18.30
C GLY A 61 4.69 33.16 -19.50
N GLN A 62 3.98 33.47 -20.58
CA GLN A 62 4.46 34.26 -21.69
C GLN A 62 4.88 35.64 -21.15
N SER A 63 6.14 35.77 -20.75
CA SER A 63 6.80 37.07 -20.67
C SER A 63 7.58 37.26 -21.96
N HIS A 64 7.00 38.06 -22.84
CA HIS A 64 7.63 38.57 -24.05
C HIS A 64 8.97 39.26 -23.70
N ALA A 65 10.06 38.78 -24.28
CA ALA A 65 11.24 39.59 -24.61
C ALA A 65 12.04 38.91 -25.74
N GLN A 66 11.53 39.09 -26.95
CA GLN A 66 12.26 39.37 -28.18
C GLN A 66 13.80 39.33 -28.14
N THR A 67 14.40 38.40 -28.89
CA THR A 67 15.55 38.67 -29.76
C THR A 67 15.52 37.76 -30.99
N ASP A 68 15.65 38.41 -32.15
CA ASP A 68 15.77 37.88 -33.51
C ASP A 68 16.78 36.72 -33.69
N GLY A 69 16.54 35.90 -34.72
CA GLY A 69 17.60 35.09 -35.33
C GLY A 69 17.16 33.87 -36.14
N THR A 70 16.69 34.12 -37.38
CA THR A 70 16.82 33.31 -38.62
C THR A 70 17.01 31.78 -38.56
N ALA A 71 16.09 31.10 -39.27
CA ALA A 71 15.89 29.67 -39.58
C ALA A 71 17.06 28.94 -40.33
N PRO A 72 16.83 27.73 -40.91
CA PRO A 72 16.57 26.42 -40.31
C PRO A 72 17.65 25.39 -40.73
N ALA A 73 17.80 24.27 -40.02
CA ALA A 73 18.63 23.15 -40.49
C ALA A 73 18.00 21.79 -40.18
N MET A 74 17.78 21.04 -41.25
CA MET A 74 17.28 19.68 -41.30
C MET A 74 18.38 18.70 -40.85
N GLY A 75 18.05 17.74 -39.97
CA GLY A 75 18.97 16.69 -39.53
C GLY A 75 18.20 15.50 -38.97
N GLN A 76 18.10 14.44 -39.76
CA GLN A 76 17.60 13.13 -39.37
C GLN A 76 18.69 12.32 -38.62
N ALA A 77 18.23 11.36 -37.81
CA ALA A 77 18.98 10.24 -37.22
C ALA A 77 20.03 10.65 -36.18
N GLU A 78 20.23 10.00 -35.04
CA GLU A 78 19.77 8.75 -34.45
C GLU A 78 20.28 8.78 -32.98
N GLU A 79 19.91 7.77 -32.20
CA GLU A 79 20.64 7.30 -31.02
C GLU A 79 20.40 7.94 -29.62
N THR A 80 19.66 7.14 -28.85
CA THR A 80 19.94 6.78 -27.45
C THR A 80 19.90 7.90 -26.41
N SER A 81 18.77 7.97 -25.70
CA SER A 81 18.86 8.21 -24.26
C SER A 81 17.72 7.51 -23.53
N SER A 82 18.09 6.36 -22.97
CA SER A 82 17.67 5.85 -21.68
C SER A 82 16.21 6.06 -21.27
N ALA A 83 15.46 4.96 -21.36
CA ALA A 83 14.42 4.68 -20.40
C ALA A 83 14.93 4.94 -18.97
N PRO A 84 14.19 5.67 -18.11
CA PRO A 84 14.13 5.29 -16.74
C PRO A 84 13.14 4.13 -16.66
N THR A 85 13.69 2.93 -16.55
CA THR A 85 13.07 1.90 -15.72
C THR A 85 12.71 2.55 -14.38
N ALA A 86 11.42 2.73 -14.15
CA ALA A 86 10.88 3.00 -12.82
C ALA A 86 9.88 1.90 -12.47
N ALA A 87 10.44 0.71 -12.31
CA ALA A 87 10.25 -0.11 -11.11
C ALA A 87 8.90 0.04 -10.36
N LYS A 88 8.03 -0.97 -10.53
CA LYS A 88 7.19 -1.57 -9.48
C LYS A 88 6.20 -0.64 -8.77
N SER A 89 5.03 -0.40 -9.34
CA SER A 89 3.86 0.09 -8.60
C SER A 89 3.17 -1.03 -7.78
N LYS A 90 3.93 -1.62 -6.84
CA LYS A 90 3.36 -2.41 -5.74
C LYS A 90 2.81 -1.45 -4.70
N SER A 91 1.49 -1.24 -4.67
CA SER A 91 0.79 -0.60 -3.52
C SER A 91 1.38 0.76 -3.16
N GLN A 92 1.19 1.75 -4.04
CA GLN A 92 1.71 3.10 -3.83
C GLN A 92 0.75 3.87 -2.91
N VAL A 93 1.04 3.85 -1.61
CA VAL A 93 0.43 4.73 -0.60
C VAL A 93 0.62 6.17 -1.07
N PRO A 94 -0.40 6.93 -1.49
CA PRO A 94 -0.23 8.32 -1.92
C PRO A 94 0.45 9.16 -0.83
N VAL A 95 1.17 10.21 -1.22
CA VAL A 95 1.70 11.17 -0.24
C VAL A 95 0.52 11.86 0.44
N TRP A 96 0.56 11.97 1.77
CA TRP A 96 -0.48 12.60 2.54
C TRP A 96 -0.54 14.11 2.26
N CYS A 97 -1.75 14.63 2.09
CA CYS A 97 -2.05 16.05 2.01
C CYS A 97 -3.34 16.34 2.79
N GLU A 98 -3.50 17.60 3.20
CA GLU A 98 -4.69 18.06 3.91
C GLU A 98 -5.97 17.82 3.07
N GLY A 99 -7.03 17.31 3.70
CA GLY A 99 -8.28 16.93 3.02
C GLY A 99 -8.29 15.54 2.37
N LEU A 100 -7.18 14.78 2.45
CA LEU A 100 -7.13 13.42 1.88
C LEU A 100 -7.75 12.38 2.81
N ALA A 101 -8.85 11.76 2.36
CA ALA A 101 -9.56 10.74 3.12
C ALA A 101 -8.79 9.42 3.19
N TRP A 102 -8.95 8.69 4.31
CA TRP A 102 -8.33 7.37 4.50
C TRP A 102 -8.81 6.33 3.48
N ALA A 103 -10.01 6.54 2.92
CA ALA A 103 -10.61 5.70 1.90
C ALA A 103 -9.74 5.50 0.64
N VAL A 104 -8.79 6.40 0.39
CA VAL A 104 -7.85 6.32 -0.74
C VAL A 104 -6.78 5.24 -0.53
N LEU A 105 -6.53 4.85 0.72
CA LEU A 105 -5.61 3.77 1.06
C LEU A 105 -6.28 2.41 0.96
N SER A 106 -5.51 1.33 0.80
CA SER A 106 -6.07 -0.02 0.90
C SER A 106 -6.56 -0.31 2.33
N VAL A 107 -7.51 -1.24 2.45
CA VAL A 107 -8.15 -1.63 3.73
C VAL A 107 -7.13 -1.97 4.82
N ASP A 108 -6.01 -2.60 4.45
CA ASP A 108 -4.92 -2.91 5.37
C ASP A 108 -4.30 -1.65 6.00
N TYR A 109 -4.05 -0.60 5.21
CA TYR A 109 -3.49 0.65 5.73
C TYR A 109 -4.55 1.45 6.50
N GLN A 110 -5.81 1.40 6.06
CA GLN A 110 -6.92 2.00 6.80
C GLN A 110 -7.04 1.41 8.21
N ARG A 111 -6.95 0.08 8.36
CA ARG A 111 -6.96 -0.58 9.68
C ARG A 111 -5.83 -0.11 10.59
N ILE A 112 -4.64 0.14 10.02
CA ILE A 112 -3.49 0.72 10.74
C ILE A 112 -3.80 2.13 11.23
N LEU A 113 -4.36 2.98 10.37
CA LEU A 113 -4.76 4.33 10.75
C LEU A 113 -5.86 4.35 11.81
N THR A 114 -6.87 3.49 11.69
CA THR A 114 -7.95 3.37 12.68
C THR A 114 -7.41 3.00 14.05
N ALA A 115 -6.56 1.97 14.15
CA ALA A 115 -5.98 1.57 15.44
C ALA A 115 -5.17 2.69 16.11
N LEU A 116 -4.44 3.47 15.30
CA LEU A 116 -3.65 4.61 15.78
C LEU A 116 -4.53 5.80 16.19
N ALA A 117 -5.60 6.08 15.44
CA ALA A 117 -6.54 7.13 15.77
C ALA A 117 -7.39 6.81 17.00
N ASP A 118 -7.77 5.55 17.20
CA ASP A 118 -8.46 5.11 18.42
C ASP A 118 -7.56 5.29 19.64
N ARG A 119 -6.26 4.97 19.53
CA ARG A 119 -5.27 5.22 20.59
C ARG A 119 -5.05 6.71 20.87
N ASP A 120 -4.99 7.53 19.83
CA ASP A 120 -4.86 8.99 19.95
C ASP A 120 -6.08 9.60 20.68
N ARG A 121 -7.30 9.17 20.30
CA ARG A 121 -8.56 9.56 20.97
C ARG A 121 -8.61 9.12 22.43
N LEU A 122 -8.06 7.96 22.75
CA LEU A 122 -7.98 7.44 24.12
C LEU A 122 -6.78 8.00 24.90
N HIS A 123 -5.98 8.88 24.30
CA HIS A 123 -4.74 9.44 24.87
C HIS A 123 -3.77 8.37 25.40
N GLN A 124 -3.73 7.21 24.75
CA GLN A 124 -2.94 6.05 25.15
C GLN A 124 -1.50 6.07 24.61
N GLY A 125 -1.10 7.15 23.94
CA GLY A 125 0.25 7.34 23.42
C GLY A 125 0.59 6.51 22.17
N PRO A 126 1.87 6.44 21.79
CA PRO A 126 2.33 5.76 20.58
C PRO A 126 2.02 4.26 20.58
N LEU A 127 1.84 3.70 19.38
CA LEU A 127 1.56 2.27 19.20
C LEU A 127 2.76 1.56 18.55
N THR A 128 3.13 0.40 19.09
CA THR A 128 4.20 -0.45 18.54
C THR A 128 3.66 -1.46 17.53
N CYS A 129 4.54 -2.00 16.67
CA CYS A 129 4.15 -3.05 15.71
C CYS A 129 3.64 -4.34 16.38
N GLN A 130 4.16 -4.67 17.58
CA GLN A 130 3.69 -5.84 18.32
C GLN A 130 2.29 -5.62 18.89
N GLU A 131 2.03 -4.45 19.44
CA GLU A 131 0.69 -4.07 19.91
C GLU A 131 -0.30 -4.01 18.74
N MET A 132 0.10 -3.45 17.59
CA MET A 132 -0.75 -3.47 16.39
C MET A 132 -1.08 -4.90 15.96
N ALA A 133 -0.12 -5.83 15.96
CA ALA A 133 -0.37 -7.23 15.64
C ALA A 133 -1.39 -7.85 16.63
N ALA A 134 -1.24 -7.57 17.92
CA ALA A 134 -2.18 -8.03 18.95
C ALA A 134 -3.59 -7.44 18.76
N VAL A 135 -3.70 -6.13 18.48
CA VAL A 135 -4.98 -5.44 18.22
C VAL A 135 -5.67 -6.02 16.99
N PHE A 136 -4.92 -6.43 15.96
CA PHE A 136 -5.46 -7.08 14.78
C PHE A 136 -5.78 -8.57 14.96
N GLY A 137 -5.61 -9.12 16.18
CA GLY A 137 -5.82 -10.54 16.45
C GLY A 137 -4.85 -11.44 15.67
N MET A 138 -3.69 -10.91 15.27
CA MET A 138 -2.65 -11.65 14.58
C MET A 138 -1.68 -12.26 15.58
N ASP A 139 -1.13 -13.43 15.25
CA ASP A 139 -0.01 -13.99 16.02
C ASP A 139 1.17 -13.01 16.03
N VAL A 140 1.71 -12.74 17.21
CA VAL A 140 2.87 -11.85 17.39
C VAL A 140 4.16 -12.62 17.04
N VAL A 141 4.25 -13.08 15.80
CA VAL A 141 5.43 -13.75 15.24
C VAL A 141 6.33 -12.73 14.53
N PRO A 142 7.67 -12.90 14.56
CA PRO A 142 8.61 -11.92 13.99
C PRO A 142 8.30 -11.52 12.55
N ALA A 143 7.91 -12.49 11.71
CA ALA A 143 7.58 -12.24 10.30
C ALA A 143 6.38 -11.28 10.12
N ARG A 144 5.33 -11.42 10.94
CA ARG A 144 4.14 -10.56 10.87
C ARG A 144 4.42 -9.18 11.43
N VAL A 145 5.17 -9.10 12.53
CA VAL A 145 5.61 -7.83 13.11
C VAL A 145 6.47 -7.06 12.10
N GLU A 146 7.35 -7.74 11.38
CA GLU A 146 8.20 -7.10 10.36
C GLU A 146 7.42 -6.66 9.12
N ALA A 147 6.45 -7.46 8.67
CA ALA A 147 5.55 -7.06 7.59
C ALA A 147 4.78 -5.78 7.97
N LEU A 148 4.32 -5.69 9.22
CA LEU A 148 3.59 -4.53 9.73
C LEU A 148 4.50 -3.31 9.92
N ARG A 149 5.73 -3.52 10.39
CA ARG A 149 6.76 -2.49 10.45
C ARG A 149 7.05 -1.90 9.07
N SER A 150 7.18 -2.76 8.06
CA SER A 150 7.41 -2.33 6.67
C SER A 150 6.22 -1.50 6.13
N LYS A 151 4.98 -1.87 6.46
CA LYS A 151 3.77 -1.10 6.10
C LYS A 151 3.71 0.23 6.84
N ALA A 152 3.98 0.25 8.15
CA ALA A 152 3.99 1.46 8.97
C ALA A 152 5.07 2.45 8.50
N LYS A 153 6.30 1.98 8.27
CA LYS A 153 7.40 2.78 7.72
C LYS A 153 7.05 3.40 6.36
N ARG A 154 6.28 2.68 5.52
CA ARG A 154 5.79 3.23 4.24
C ARG A 154 4.79 4.36 4.44
N LEU A 155 3.88 4.23 5.40
CA LEU A 155 2.95 5.30 5.77
C LEU A 155 3.69 6.52 6.35
N VAL A 156 4.74 6.29 7.15
CA VAL A 156 5.63 7.36 7.67
C VAL A 156 6.34 8.10 6.53
N ALA A 157 6.95 7.37 5.60
CA ALA A 157 7.64 7.96 4.45
C ALA A 157 6.70 8.78 3.55
N ARG A 158 5.40 8.58 3.65
CA ARG A 158 4.36 9.28 2.89
C ARG A 158 3.62 10.33 3.72
N GLY A 159 4.01 10.56 4.97
CA GLY A 159 3.44 11.60 5.83
C GLY A 159 2.13 11.23 6.55
N TRP A 160 1.63 10.00 6.41
CA TRP A 160 0.41 9.55 7.10
C TRP A 160 0.62 9.28 8.58
N LEU A 161 1.82 8.81 8.93
CA LEU A 161 2.22 8.49 10.30
C LEU A 161 3.48 9.26 10.68
N ALA A 162 3.63 9.55 11.96
CA ALA A 162 4.84 10.08 12.55
C ALA A 162 5.49 9.02 13.44
N GLU A 163 6.78 8.78 13.24
CA GLU A 163 7.61 7.96 14.12
C GLU A 163 8.38 8.87 15.07
N ARG A 164 7.93 8.97 16.31
CA ARG A 164 8.57 9.82 17.34
C ARG A 164 9.78 9.12 17.97
N GLU A 165 9.70 7.80 18.11
CA GLU A 165 10.76 6.94 18.63
C GLU A 165 10.86 5.69 17.74
N PRO A 166 12.04 5.04 17.65
CA PRO A 166 12.24 3.88 16.80
C PRO A 166 11.19 2.78 17.07
N GLY A 167 10.36 2.48 16.09
CA GLY A 167 9.32 1.44 16.21
C GLY A 167 8.06 1.84 16.98
N ARG A 168 7.90 3.12 17.32
CA ARG A 168 6.69 3.70 17.91
C ARG A 168 6.06 4.71 16.96
N PHE A 169 4.85 4.38 16.53
CA PHE A 169 4.13 5.13 15.51
C PHE A 169 2.98 5.92 16.15
N THR A 170 2.77 7.12 15.64
CA THR A 170 1.69 8.04 16.00
C THR A 170 1.03 8.55 14.73
N LEU A 171 -0.22 8.96 14.79
CA LEU A 171 -0.89 9.59 13.66
C LEU A 171 -0.24 10.97 13.40
N THR A 172 -0.02 11.33 12.13
CA THR A 172 0.46 12.69 11.81
C THR A 172 -0.63 13.71 12.12
N ALA A 173 -0.26 14.84 12.73
CA ALA A 173 -1.18 15.94 13.00
C ALA A 173 -1.82 16.45 11.69
N GLY A 174 -3.16 16.50 11.64
CA GLY A 174 -3.92 16.88 10.44
C GLY A 174 -4.51 15.71 9.66
N VAL A 175 -4.06 14.47 9.91
CA VAL A 175 -4.75 13.26 9.41
C VAL A 175 -6.04 13.11 10.21
N ALA A 176 -7.09 13.83 9.82
CA ALA A 176 -8.36 13.77 10.53
C ALA A 176 -8.98 12.36 10.42
N GLY A 177 -9.65 11.93 11.50
CA GLY A 177 -10.42 10.69 11.52
C GLY A 177 -11.50 10.66 10.42
N PRO A 178 -12.20 9.52 10.24
CA PRO A 178 -13.09 9.26 9.10
C PRO A 178 -14.29 10.22 8.90
N GLY A 179 -14.41 11.29 9.70
CA GLY A 179 -15.44 12.34 9.59
C GLY A 179 -14.89 13.78 9.54
N GLY A 180 -13.61 13.99 9.24
CA GLY A 180 -13.02 15.32 9.08
C GLY A 180 -13.31 15.94 7.71
N GLY A 181 -14.58 16.22 7.44
CA GLY A 181 -15.02 16.90 6.23
C GLY A 181 -16.31 17.67 6.51
N SER A 182 -16.16 18.91 6.96
CA SER A 182 -17.16 19.98 6.82
C SER A 182 -16.43 21.30 6.69
#